data_AF-A0A2S3UK36-F1
#
_entry.id   AF-A0A2S3UK36-F1
#
_cell.length_a   1.000
_cell.length_b   1.000
_cell.length_c   1.000
_cell.angle_alpha   90.00
_cell.angle_beta   90.00
_cell.angle_gamma   90.00
#
_symmetry.space_group_name_H-M   'P 1'
#
loop_
_entity.id
_entity.type
_entity.pdbx_description
1 polymer ?
#
loop_
_entity_poly.entity_id
_entity_poly.type
_entity_poly.pdbx_seq_one_letter_code
_entity_poly.pdbx_strand_id
1 'polypeptide(L)'
;MLQFKITTKRAPRLSLLATITVIAAVTFAFTAFAQVAEPNPGSDLLTPDNHVLILTDRQPQMAFAVRSHDGAEMEDGGAALAKFGKTFQVPTVLTTVAAETFSGPILPENAIVFPEQVPIDRSTMTAREDKGFIDEVNRHGKGKVVTDTSGGVWEEAQTMAIQRMAPQAGATPITWMRYGLELRRDRARQAAYADITTVMREDGGGYGPAIAYAYQMFHLHEGN
;
A
#
# COMPACT_ATOMS: atom_id res chain seq x y z
N MET A 1 -70.92 -46.01 19.73
CA MET A 1 -70.47 -44.64 20.05
C MET A 1 -69.03 -44.74 20.55
N LEU A 2 -68.03 -44.43 19.71
CA LEU A 2 -66.60 -44.54 20.06
C LEU A 2 -66.17 -43.37 20.96
N GLN A 3 -65.54 -43.67 22.10
CA GLN A 3 -64.94 -42.68 23.01
C GLN A 3 -63.43 -42.56 22.69
N PHE A 4 -62.99 -41.40 22.17
CA PHE A 4 -61.57 -41.06 22.03
C PHE A 4 -61.06 -40.41 23.32
N LYS A 5 -60.13 -41.06 24.02
CA LYS A 5 -59.38 -40.46 25.14
C LYS A 5 -58.25 -39.58 24.60
N ILE A 6 -58.37 -38.26 24.71
CA ILE A 6 -57.27 -37.32 24.49
C ILE A 6 -56.40 -37.33 25.75
N THR A 7 -55.16 -37.81 25.66
CA THR A 7 -54.15 -37.68 26.72
C THR A 7 -53.28 -36.46 26.43
N THR A 8 -53.46 -35.39 27.21
CA THR A 8 -52.57 -34.23 27.17
C THR A 8 -51.29 -34.52 27.95
N LYS A 9 -50.17 -34.78 27.25
CA LYS A 9 -48.84 -34.81 27.87
C LYS A 9 -48.50 -33.39 28.36
N ARG A 10 -48.34 -33.19 29.67
CA ARG A 10 -47.79 -31.95 30.25
C ARG A 10 -46.36 -31.75 29.74
N ALA A 11 -46.07 -30.55 29.22
CA ALA A 11 -44.70 -30.15 28.90
C ALA A 11 -43.82 -30.19 30.17
N PRO A 12 -42.54 -30.60 30.07
CA PRO A 12 -41.65 -30.65 31.23
C PRO A 12 -41.39 -29.24 31.78
N ARG A 13 -41.55 -29.06 33.10
CA ARG A 13 -41.12 -27.85 33.80
C ARG A 13 -39.59 -27.80 33.78
N LEU A 14 -38.99 -26.86 33.04
CA LEU A 14 -37.55 -26.60 33.14
C LEU A 14 -37.22 -26.25 34.60
N SER A 15 -36.17 -26.86 35.13
CA SER A 15 -35.68 -26.56 36.48
C SER A 15 -35.12 -25.13 36.52
N LEU A 16 -35.17 -24.50 37.70
CA LEU A 16 -34.61 -23.16 37.91
C LEU A 16 -33.15 -23.05 37.45
N LEU A 17 -32.37 -24.13 37.62
CA LEU A 17 -31.00 -24.23 37.12
C LEU A 17 -30.93 -24.15 35.59
N ALA A 18 -31.80 -24.83 34.85
CA ALA A 18 -31.80 -24.79 33.39
C ALA A 18 -32.14 -23.39 32.86
N THR A 19 -33.03 -22.66 33.53
CA THR A 19 -33.36 -21.27 33.18
C THR A 19 -32.20 -20.32 33.47
N ILE A 20 -31.49 -20.48 34.59
CA ILE A 20 -30.31 -19.67 34.94
C ILE A 20 -29.17 -19.90 33.93
N THR A 21 -28.90 -21.14 33.53
CA THR A 21 -27.86 -21.47 32.54
C THR A 21 -28.17 -20.87 31.17
N VAL A 22 -29.44 -20.89 30.73
CA VAL A 22 -29.85 -20.26 29.46
C VAL A 22 -29.68 -18.75 29.51
N ILE A 23 -30.06 -18.10 30.61
CA ILE A 23 -29.87 -16.64 30.78
C ILE A 23 -28.38 -16.28 30.79
N ALA A 24 -27.54 -17.04 31.50
CA ALA A 24 -26.10 -16.81 31.53
C ALA A 24 -25.47 -16.99 30.13
N ALA A 25 -25.86 -18.02 29.37
CA ALA A 25 -25.37 -18.26 28.02
C ALA A 25 -25.81 -17.17 27.03
N VAL A 26 -27.05 -16.69 27.12
CA VAL A 26 -27.56 -15.58 26.29
C VAL A 26 -26.84 -14.26 26.63
N THR A 27 -26.57 -14.02 27.91
CA THR A 27 -25.83 -12.82 28.35
C THR A 27 -24.38 -12.84 27.86
N PHE A 28 -23.71 -14.01 27.94
CA PHE A 28 -22.33 -14.17 27.46
C PHE A 28 -22.22 -14.03 25.93
N ALA A 29 -23.20 -14.56 25.19
CA ALA A 29 -23.29 -14.38 23.75
C ALA A 29 -23.47 -12.89 23.38
N PHE A 30 -24.33 -12.14 24.10
CA PHE A 30 -24.54 -10.71 23.83
C PHE A 30 -23.29 -9.87 24.10
N THR A 31 -22.49 -10.18 25.12
CA THR A 31 -21.23 -9.47 25.38
C THR A 31 -20.15 -9.78 24.35
N ALA A 32 -20.10 -10.99 23.81
CA ALA A 32 -19.12 -11.37 22.78
C ALA A 32 -19.36 -10.67 21.42
N PHE A 33 -20.61 -10.31 21.10
CA PHE A 33 -20.94 -9.51 19.92
C PHE A 33 -20.77 -7.99 20.11
N ALA A 34 -20.58 -7.53 21.36
CA ALA A 34 -20.49 -6.11 21.71
C ALA A 34 -19.05 -5.59 21.83
N GLN A 35 -18.03 -6.40 21.53
CA GLN A 35 -16.66 -5.91 21.45
C GLN A 35 -16.50 -5.12 20.15
N VAL A 36 -16.92 -3.86 20.19
CA VAL A 36 -16.60 -2.87 19.16
C VAL A 36 -15.07 -2.82 19.12
N ALA A 37 -14.48 -3.35 18.06
CA ALA A 37 -13.06 -3.22 17.83
C ALA A 37 -12.72 -1.73 17.76
N GLU A 38 -11.90 -1.25 18.69
CA GLU A 38 -11.35 0.10 18.65
C GLU A 38 -10.65 0.32 17.30
N PRO A 39 -10.85 1.46 16.62
CA PRO A 39 -10.11 1.80 15.41
C PRO A 39 -8.60 1.83 15.68
N ASN A 40 -7.92 0.71 15.42
CA ASN A 40 -6.48 0.60 15.50
C ASN A 40 -5.90 0.66 14.07
N PRO A 41 -5.04 1.65 13.74
CA PRO A 41 -4.41 1.70 12.43
C PRO A 41 -3.62 0.43 12.08
N GLY A 42 -3.23 -0.36 13.08
CA GLY A 42 -2.32 -1.49 12.93
C GLY A 42 -0.87 -0.99 12.94
N SER A 43 0.01 -1.69 13.64
CA SER A 43 1.43 -1.33 13.79
C SER A 43 2.25 -1.51 12.50
N ASP A 44 1.64 -1.99 11.42
CA ASP A 44 2.29 -2.31 10.16
C ASP A 44 2.13 -1.20 9.10
N LEU A 45 1.51 -0.07 9.43
CA LEU A 45 1.33 1.03 8.46
C LEU A 45 2.59 1.89 8.33
N LEU A 46 2.82 2.37 7.11
CA LEU A 46 3.85 3.37 6.85
C LEU A 46 3.42 4.74 7.39
N THR A 47 4.36 5.41 8.05
CA THR A 47 4.31 6.82 8.41
C THR A 47 5.55 7.50 7.84
N PRO A 48 5.55 8.81 7.61
CA PRO A 48 6.71 9.47 7.03
C PRO A 48 8.03 9.28 7.80
N ASP A 49 7.93 8.99 9.09
CA ASP A 49 9.07 8.93 10.00
C ASP A 49 9.51 7.48 10.31
N ASN A 50 8.85 6.46 9.74
CA ASN A 50 9.12 5.05 10.04
C ASN A 50 9.70 4.23 8.87
N HIS A 51 10.03 4.87 7.75
CA HIS A 51 10.61 4.21 6.59
C HIS A 51 11.40 5.17 5.70
N VAL A 52 12.10 4.58 4.73
CA VAL A 52 12.79 5.27 3.64
C VAL A 52 12.22 4.78 2.32
N LEU A 53 12.04 5.68 1.37
CA LEU A 53 11.65 5.36 0.00
C LEU A 53 12.90 5.13 -0.84
N ILE A 54 12.99 4.01 -1.55
CA ILE A 54 14.12 3.72 -2.43
C ILE A 54 13.60 3.56 -3.86
N LEU A 55 13.99 4.47 -4.75
CA LEU A 55 13.66 4.42 -6.17
C LEU A 55 14.86 3.82 -6.91
N THR A 56 14.67 2.59 -7.40
CA THR A 56 15.75 1.77 -7.96
C THR A 56 15.67 1.72 -9.47
N ASP A 57 16.78 2.08 -10.13
CA ASP A 57 17.02 1.90 -11.56
C ASP A 57 15.87 2.38 -12.46
N ARG A 58 15.23 3.50 -12.07
CA ARG A 58 14.22 4.21 -12.88
C ARG A 58 14.93 4.88 -14.05
N GLN A 59 15.32 4.10 -15.05
CA GLN A 59 16.13 4.52 -16.18
C GLN A 59 15.50 4.05 -17.51
N PRO A 60 15.68 4.79 -18.62
CA PRO A 60 15.04 4.47 -19.90
C PRO A 60 15.24 3.04 -20.37
N GLN A 61 16.47 2.53 -20.29
CA GLN A 61 16.80 1.17 -20.76
C GLN A 61 16.12 0.08 -19.93
N MET A 62 15.88 0.33 -18.64
CA MET A 62 15.19 -0.62 -17.76
C MET A 62 13.69 -0.66 -18.09
N ALA A 63 13.10 0.50 -18.37
CA ALA A 63 11.69 0.62 -18.75
C ALA A 63 11.38 -0.11 -20.08
N PHE A 64 12.29 -0.06 -21.06
CA PHE A 64 12.06 -0.69 -22.37
C PHE A 64 11.87 -2.21 -22.32
N ALA A 65 12.46 -2.88 -21.33
CA ALA A 65 12.39 -4.33 -21.19
C ALA A 65 11.11 -4.81 -20.47
N VAL A 66 10.36 -3.91 -19.82
CA VAL A 66 9.19 -4.27 -19.02
C VAL A 66 8.03 -4.73 -19.90
N ARG A 67 7.47 -5.91 -19.60
CA ARG A 67 6.24 -6.43 -20.24
C ARG A 67 5.20 -6.93 -19.25
N SER A 68 5.46 -6.79 -17.95
CA SER A 68 4.54 -7.20 -16.88
C SER A 68 3.46 -6.15 -16.57
N HIS A 69 3.64 -4.92 -17.03
CA HIS A 69 2.74 -3.79 -16.80
C HIS A 69 2.67 -2.94 -18.07
N ASP A 70 1.65 -2.11 -18.18
CA ASP A 70 1.68 -1.00 -19.12
C ASP A 70 2.79 -0.01 -18.71
N GLY A 71 3.61 0.39 -19.67
CA GLY A 71 4.78 1.23 -19.40
C GLY A 71 4.40 2.63 -18.92
N ALA A 72 3.34 3.22 -19.48
CA ALA A 72 2.91 4.56 -19.08
C ALA A 72 2.32 4.53 -17.67
N GLU A 73 1.43 3.57 -17.37
CA GLU A 73 0.85 3.44 -16.04
C GLU A 73 1.91 3.16 -14.96
N MET A 74 2.94 2.36 -15.29
CA MET A 74 4.03 2.07 -14.38
C MET A 74 4.89 3.30 -14.07
N GLU A 75 5.22 4.11 -15.08
CA GLU A 75 6.03 5.33 -14.88
C GLU A 75 5.21 6.44 -14.21
N ASP A 76 3.93 6.60 -14.52
CA ASP A 76 3.02 7.50 -13.80
C ASP A 76 3.00 7.14 -12.30
N GLY A 77 2.81 5.86 -11.96
CA GLY A 77 2.89 5.41 -10.58
C GLY A 77 4.27 5.66 -9.94
N GLY A 78 5.35 5.53 -10.71
CA GLY A 78 6.72 5.86 -10.28
C GLY A 78 6.91 7.35 -9.97
N ALA A 79 6.34 8.24 -10.78
CA ALA A 79 6.29 9.67 -10.55
C ALA A 79 5.48 9.99 -9.28
N ALA A 80 4.32 9.35 -9.12
CA ALA A 80 3.47 9.50 -7.94
C ALA A 80 4.22 9.14 -6.65
N LEU A 81 4.98 8.04 -6.64
CA LEU A 81 5.80 7.65 -5.48
C LEU A 81 6.83 8.72 -5.12
N ALA A 82 7.54 9.27 -6.11
CA ALA A 82 8.52 10.33 -5.88
C ALA A 82 7.85 11.56 -5.27
N LYS A 83 6.72 12.01 -5.84
CA LYS A 83 5.97 13.16 -5.33
C LYS A 83 5.45 12.91 -3.92
N PHE A 84 4.91 11.72 -3.61
CA PHE A 84 4.53 11.38 -2.23
C PHE A 84 5.72 11.42 -1.28
N GLY A 85 6.86 10.83 -1.65
CA GLY A 85 8.07 10.88 -0.83
C GLY A 85 8.48 12.32 -0.52
N LYS A 86 8.44 13.19 -1.52
CA LYS A 86 8.74 14.63 -1.37
C LYS A 86 7.72 15.35 -0.49
N THR A 87 6.43 15.25 -0.80
CA THR A 87 5.33 15.92 -0.10
C THR A 87 5.29 15.56 1.37
N PHE A 88 5.46 14.27 1.69
CA PHE A 88 5.45 13.80 3.06
C PHE A 88 6.82 13.87 3.73
N GLN A 89 7.86 14.38 3.05
CA GLN A 89 9.21 14.50 3.57
C GLN A 89 9.81 13.14 4.02
N VAL A 90 9.44 12.06 3.32
CA VAL A 90 10.02 10.73 3.53
C VAL A 90 11.48 10.77 3.03
N PRO A 91 12.46 10.31 3.82
CA PRO A 91 13.82 10.16 3.31
C PRO A 91 13.81 9.29 2.06
N THR A 92 14.34 9.81 0.95
CA THR A 92 14.28 9.15 -0.35
C THR A 92 15.69 8.95 -0.90
N VAL A 93 15.96 7.73 -1.37
CA VAL A 93 17.22 7.32 -1.99
C VAL A 93 16.97 7.00 -3.46
N LEU A 94 17.79 7.59 -4.35
CA LEU A 94 17.77 7.32 -5.77
C LEU A 94 18.99 6.48 -6.15
N THR A 95 18.78 5.42 -6.93
CA THR A 95 19.88 4.60 -7.45
C THR A 95 19.71 4.36 -8.94
N THR A 96 20.84 4.22 -9.64
CA THR A 96 20.92 3.93 -11.07
C THR A 96 21.96 2.85 -11.32
N VAL A 97 21.83 2.09 -12.39
CA VAL A 97 22.86 1.15 -12.84
C VAL A 97 23.43 1.57 -14.18
N ALA A 98 24.75 1.66 -14.28
CA ALA A 98 25.44 1.94 -15.55
C ALA A 98 24.86 3.16 -16.31
N ALA A 99 24.57 4.26 -15.59
CA ALA A 99 23.84 5.40 -16.15
C ALA A 99 24.54 6.01 -17.37
N GLU A 100 25.86 6.18 -17.29
CA GLU A 100 26.69 6.81 -18.33
C GLU A 100 27.05 5.86 -19.48
N THR A 101 26.85 4.54 -19.33
CA THR A 101 27.40 3.54 -20.26
C THR A 101 26.36 2.66 -20.94
N PHE A 102 25.20 2.43 -20.31
CA PHE A 102 24.19 1.52 -20.85
C PHE A 102 22.76 1.95 -20.56
N SER A 103 22.42 2.24 -19.30
CA SER A 103 21.01 2.29 -18.91
C SER A 103 20.35 3.65 -19.11
N GLY A 104 21.16 4.71 -19.26
CA GLY A 104 20.72 6.10 -19.36
C GLY A 104 20.57 6.77 -17.99
N PRO A 105 20.26 8.08 -17.96
CA PRO A 105 20.07 8.79 -16.70
C PRO A 105 18.81 8.33 -15.97
N ILE A 106 18.65 8.75 -14.71
CA ILE A 106 17.36 8.59 -14.01
C ILE A 106 16.25 9.33 -14.78
N LEU A 107 15.04 8.78 -14.76
CA LEU A 107 13.92 9.34 -15.51
C LEU A 107 13.59 10.78 -15.05
N PRO A 108 13.23 11.69 -15.99
CA PRO A 108 13.05 13.11 -15.69
C PRO A 108 12.04 13.41 -14.58
N GLU A 109 10.95 12.66 -14.51
CA GLU A 109 9.90 12.78 -13.49
C GLU A 109 10.45 12.60 -12.07
N ASN A 110 11.44 11.74 -11.87
CA ASN A 110 12.10 11.58 -10.58
C ASN A 110 13.15 12.68 -10.35
N ALA A 111 13.90 13.06 -11.39
CA ALA A 111 14.90 14.12 -11.32
C ALA A 111 14.29 15.49 -10.98
N ILE A 112 13.12 15.81 -11.54
CA ILE A 112 12.39 17.06 -11.29
C ILE A 112 11.95 17.16 -9.82
N VAL A 113 11.56 16.04 -9.21
CA VAL A 113 11.13 16.00 -7.80
C VAL A 113 12.32 16.16 -6.85
N PHE A 114 13.49 15.63 -7.24
CA PHE A 114 14.72 15.63 -6.44
C PHE A 114 15.92 16.25 -7.19
N PRO A 115 15.86 17.53 -7.60
CA PRO A 115 16.83 18.13 -8.52
C PRO A 115 18.23 18.28 -7.92
N GLU A 116 18.35 18.28 -6.60
CA GLU A 116 19.62 18.40 -5.87
C GLU A 116 20.24 17.03 -5.54
N GLN A 117 19.51 15.93 -5.74
CA GLN A 117 20.02 14.59 -5.44
C GLN A 117 20.77 14.03 -6.65
N VAL A 118 22.02 13.62 -6.41
CA VAL A 118 22.77 12.79 -7.35
C VAL A 118 22.44 11.33 -7.04
N PRO A 119 21.87 10.55 -7.99
CA PRO A 119 21.62 9.14 -7.77
C PRO A 119 22.90 8.37 -7.47
N ILE A 120 22.80 7.34 -6.63
CA ILE A 120 23.90 6.39 -6.40
C ILE A 120 24.01 5.50 -7.64
N ASP A 121 24.99 5.79 -8.50
CA ASP A 121 25.25 5.00 -9.71
C ASP A 121 26.13 3.78 -9.40
N ARG A 122 25.62 2.60 -9.75
CA ARG A 122 26.20 1.28 -9.45
C ARG A 122 26.62 0.55 -10.72
N SER A 123 27.64 -0.30 -10.60
CA SER A 123 28.21 -1.06 -11.73
C SER A 123 27.72 -2.51 -11.82
N THR A 124 27.15 -3.05 -10.75
CA THR A 124 26.59 -4.42 -10.72
C THR A 124 25.09 -4.35 -10.99
N MET A 125 24.50 -5.40 -11.58
CA MET A 125 23.04 -5.43 -11.80
C MET A 125 22.26 -5.70 -10.51
N THR A 126 22.87 -6.34 -9.51
CA THR A 126 22.19 -6.67 -8.25
C THR A 126 22.47 -5.59 -7.21
N ALA A 127 21.44 -4.84 -6.80
CA ALA A 127 21.60 -3.79 -5.80
C ALA A 127 22.18 -4.32 -4.46
N ARG A 128 21.89 -5.59 -4.12
CA ARG A 128 22.46 -6.25 -2.93
C ARG A 128 23.98 -6.49 -2.96
N GLU A 129 24.62 -6.39 -4.12
CA GLU A 129 26.08 -6.54 -4.22
C GLU A 129 26.79 -5.20 -4.03
N ASP A 130 26.05 -4.09 -4.05
CA ASP A 130 26.59 -2.78 -3.76
C ASP A 130 26.59 -2.52 -2.24
N LYS A 131 27.77 -2.17 -1.72
CA LYS A 131 27.94 -1.92 -0.29
C LYS A 131 27.16 -0.69 0.18
N GLY A 132 27.10 0.37 -0.62
CA GLY A 132 26.36 1.59 -0.26
C GLY A 132 24.86 1.33 -0.14
N PHE A 133 24.29 0.59 -1.09
CA PHE A 133 22.89 0.18 -1.08
C PHE A 133 22.57 -0.73 0.11
N ILE A 134 23.39 -1.76 0.36
CA ILE A 134 23.16 -2.68 1.49
C ILE A 134 23.32 -1.99 2.84
N ASP A 135 24.30 -1.11 2.99
CA ASP A 135 24.49 -0.35 4.22
C ASP A 135 23.25 0.52 4.50
N GLU A 136 22.65 1.13 3.48
CA GLU A 136 21.41 1.91 3.63
C GLU A 136 20.20 1.02 3.94
N VAL A 137 19.98 -0.06 3.18
CA VAL A 137 18.86 -0.99 3.41
C VAL A 137 18.92 -1.62 4.81
N ASN A 138 20.10 -2.05 5.26
CA ASN A 138 20.27 -2.71 6.56
C ASN A 138 20.00 -1.79 7.74
N ARG A 139 20.08 -0.46 7.58
CA ARG A 139 19.70 0.48 8.63
C ARG A 139 18.19 0.47 8.90
N HIS A 140 17.38 0.04 7.94
CA HIS A 140 15.91 0.12 7.99
C HIS A 140 15.21 -1.24 8.16
N GLY A 141 15.92 -2.36 7.95
CA GLY A 141 15.49 -3.70 8.35
C GLY A 141 14.49 -4.37 7.41
N LYS A 142 13.18 -4.11 7.56
CA LYS A 142 12.10 -4.74 6.77
C LYS A 142 11.48 -3.73 5.81
N GLY A 143 11.17 -4.17 4.59
CA GLY A 143 10.66 -3.30 3.53
C GLY A 143 9.29 -3.70 3.01
N LYS A 144 8.52 -2.71 2.56
CA LYS A 144 7.38 -2.93 1.67
C LYS A 144 7.84 -2.79 0.22
N VAL A 145 7.28 -3.56 -0.69
CA VAL A 145 7.63 -3.53 -2.12
C VAL A 145 6.43 -3.03 -2.89
N VAL A 146 6.62 -1.94 -3.65
CA VAL A 146 5.55 -1.34 -4.47
C VAL A 146 5.50 -2.05 -5.82
N THR A 147 4.59 -3.01 -5.97
CA THR A 147 4.65 -3.99 -7.06
C THR A 147 4.18 -3.47 -8.41
N ASP A 148 3.22 -2.56 -8.41
CA ASP A 148 2.62 -1.95 -9.61
C ASP A 148 3.49 -0.86 -10.25
N THR A 149 4.61 -0.51 -9.62
CA THR A 149 5.65 0.37 -10.16
C THR A 149 6.99 -0.35 -10.35
N SER A 150 7.04 -1.66 -10.04
CA SER A 150 8.23 -2.49 -10.17
C SER A 150 8.03 -3.46 -11.33
N GLY A 151 8.67 -3.21 -12.48
CA GLY A 151 8.46 -3.99 -13.69
C GLY A 151 9.37 -5.22 -13.83
N GLY A 152 8.78 -6.36 -14.17
CA GLY A 152 9.47 -7.54 -14.69
C GLY A 152 9.45 -7.61 -16.22
N VAL A 153 10.44 -8.30 -16.79
CA VAL A 153 10.55 -8.57 -18.24
C VAL A 153 9.37 -9.37 -18.79
N TRP A 154 8.70 -10.15 -17.92
CA TRP A 154 7.49 -10.93 -18.20
C TRP A 154 6.60 -10.94 -16.96
N GLU A 155 5.31 -11.17 -17.13
CA GLU A 155 4.35 -11.29 -16.02
C GLU A 155 4.69 -12.47 -15.08
N GLU A 156 5.11 -13.61 -15.64
CA GLU A 156 5.55 -14.76 -14.84
C GLU A 156 6.78 -14.41 -13.99
N ALA A 157 7.78 -13.74 -14.58
CA ALA A 157 8.98 -13.33 -13.86
C ALA A 157 8.66 -12.39 -12.69
N GLN A 158 7.75 -11.43 -12.90
CA GLN A 158 7.24 -10.54 -11.86
C GLN A 158 6.55 -11.31 -10.74
N THR A 159 5.64 -12.22 -11.11
CA THR A 159 4.87 -13.04 -10.17
C THR A 159 5.79 -13.87 -9.29
N MET A 160 6.76 -14.56 -9.90
CA MET A 160 7.73 -15.38 -9.18
C MET A 160 8.64 -14.54 -8.27
N ALA A 161 9.00 -13.32 -8.68
CA ALA A 161 9.74 -12.40 -7.83
C ALA A 161 8.95 -11.99 -6.58
N ILE A 162 7.68 -11.60 -6.73
CA ILE A 162 6.80 -11.24 -5.60
C ILE A 162 6.60 -12.44 -4.65
N GLN A 163 6.37 -13.63 -5.21
CA GLN A 163 6.22 -14.86 -4.44
C GLN A 163 7.50 -15.26 -3.70
N ARG A 164 8.68 -14.87 -4.16
CA ARG A 164 9.93 -15.04 -3.41
C ARG A 164 10.06 -14.00 -2.31
N MET A 165 9.73 -12.75 -2.60
CA MET A 165 9.88 -11.64 -1.66
C MET A 165 8.94 -11.75 -0.45
N ALA A 166 7.67 -12.09 -0.65
CA ALA A 166 6.69 -12.04 0.43
C ALA A 166 6.89 -13.11 1.52
N PRO A 167 6.92 -14.42 1.20
CA PRO A 167 7.01 -15.48 2.20
C PRO A 167 8.45 -15.76 2.65
N GLN A 168 9.45 -15.56 1.78
CA GLN A 168 10.83 -15.99 2.06
C GLN A 168 11.72 -14.86 2.57
N ALA A 169 11.48 -13.61 2.13
CA ALA A 169 12.28 -12.45 2.52
C ALA A 169 11.55 -11.51 3.50
N GLY A 170 10.29 -11.81 3.85
CA GLY A 170 9.50 -11.03 4.81
C GLY A 170 9.16 -9.61 4.32
N ALA A 171 9.15 -9.39 3.01
CA ALA A 171 8.73 -8.13 2.42
C ALA A 171 7.20 -8.09 2.25
N THR A 172 6.56 -6.95 2.44
CA THR A 172 5.11 -6.81 2.26
C THR A 172 4.81 -6.16 0.91
N PRO A 173 4.21 -6.87 -0.08
CA PRO A 173 3.79 -6.27 -1.33
C PRO A 173 2.67 -5.24 -1.09
N ILE A 174 2.80 -4.07 -1.71
CA ILE A 174 1.79 -2.99 -1.71
C ILE A 174 1.71 -2.36 -3.10
N THR A 175 0.73 -1.50 -3.32
CA THR A 175 0.59 -0.65 -4.51
C THR A 175 0.99 0.79 -4.22
N TRP A 176 1.30 1.58 -5.25
CA TRP A 176 1.70 2.99 -5.06
C TRP A 176 0.56 3.80 -4.45
N MET A 177 -0.68 3.49 -4.84
CA MET A 177 -1.88 4.10 -4.28
C MET A 177 -2.01 3.76 -2.79
N ARG A 178 -1.75 2.51 -2.43
CA ARG A 178 -1.77 2.08 -1.02
C ARG A 178 -0.69 2.80 -0.22
N TYR A 179 0.51 2.94 -0.76
CA TYR A 179 1.60 3.70 -0.14
C TYR A 179 1.16 5.14 0.21
N GLY A 180 0.67 5.90 -0.78
CA GLY A 180 0.21 7.29 -0.54
C GLY A 180 -0.93 7.37 0.48
N LEU A 181 -1.86 6.41 0.47
CA LEU A 181 -2.96 6.35 1.43
C LEU A 181 -2.53 6.02 2.86
N GLU A 182 -1.44 5.27 3.06
CA GLU A 182 -0.88 5.01 4.39
C GLU A 182 -0.26 6.28 4.97
N LEU A 183 0.51 7.03 4.17
CA LEU A 183 1.12 8.30 4.58
C LEU A 183 0.07 9.36 4.97
N ARG A 184 -1.06 9.40 4.26
CA ARG A 184 -2.16 10.35 4.52
C ARG A 184 -2.80 10.19 5.89
N ARG A 185 -2.74 9.02 6.52
CA ARG A 185 -3.47 8.75 7.77
C ARG A 185 -2.90 9.51 8.97
N ASP A 186 -1.69 10.03 8.88
CA ASP A 186 -1.15 10.94 9.88
C ASP A 186 -1.87 12.30 9.82
N ARG A 187 -2.86 12.47 10.69
CA ARG A 187 -3.68 13.69 10.80
C ARG A 187 -2.84 14.94 11.12
N ALA A 188 -1.60 14.79 11.59
CA ALA A 188 -0.72 15.92 11.90
C ALA A 188 -0.27 16.70 10.65
N ARG A 189 -0.40 16.13 9.44
CA ARG A 189 0.03 16.75 8.17
C ARG A 189 -1.12 17.04 7.20
N GLN A 190 -2.26 17.53 7.71
CA GLN A 190 -3.40 17.99 6.88
C GLN A 190 -3.04 19.02 5.79
N ALA A 191 -1.91 19.72 5.90
CA ALA A 191 -1.43 20.61 4.84
C ALA A 191 -1.13 19.88 3.51
N ALA A 192 -0.93 18.56 3.52
CA ALA A 192 -0.62 17.76 2.33
C ALA A 192 -1.86 17.38 1.47
N TYR A 193 -3.07 17.82 1.83
CA TYR A 193 -4.30 17.43 1.11
C TYR A 193 -4.40 17.99 -0.31
N ALA A 194 -3.96 19.24 -0.53
CA ALA A 194 -3.90 19.83 -1.85
C ALA A 194 -2.90 19.06 -2.74
N ASP A 195 -1.75 18.70 -2.16
CA ASP A 195 -0.67 18.01 -2.87
C ASP A 195 -1.05 16.59 -3.31
N ILE A 196 -1.78 15.82 -2.50
CA ILE A 196 -2.24 14.47 -2.90
C ILE A 196 -3.21 14.56 -4.07
N THR A 197 -4.13 15.53 -4.04
CA THR A 197 -5.10 15.70 -5.13
C THR A 197 -4.38 16.06 -6.43
N THR A 198 -3.35 16.89 -6.37
CA THR A 198 -2.47 17.20 -7.49
C THR A 198 -1.77 15.95 -8.02
N VAL A 199 -1.14 15.14 -7.15
CA VAL A 199 -0.51 13.87 -7.56
C VAL A 199 -1.51 12.94 -8.26
N MET A 200 -2.72 12.80 -7.72
CA MET A 200 -3.74 11.96 -8.36
C MET A 200 -4.26 12.51 -9.69
N ARG A 201 -4.25 13.83 -9.88
CA ARG A 201 -4.64 14.46 -11.14
C ARG A 201 -3.58 14.31 -12.22
N GLU A 202 -2.31 14.38 -11.83
CA GLU A 202 -1.18 14.33 -12.75
C GLU A 202 -0.79 12.88 -13.09
N ASP A 203 -0.68 12.02 -12.08
CA ASP A 203 -0.10 10.67 -12.23
C ASP A 203 -1.05 9.55 -11.76
N GLY A 204 -2.31 9.88 -11.42
CA GLY A 204 -3.28 8.88 -10.95
C GLY A 204 -3.90 8.00 -12.05
N GLY A 205 -3.39 8.10 -13.28
CA GLY A 205 -3.96 7.45 -14.45
C GLY A 205 -5.46 7.78 -14.59
N GLY A 206 -6.31 6.74 -14.62
CA GLY A 206 -7.76 6.90 -14.70
C GLY A 206 -8.41 7.73 -13.58
N TYR A 207 -7.74 7.90 -12.43
CA TYR A 207 -8.26 8.75 -11.34
C TYR A 207 -8.22 10.24 -11.68
N GLY A 208 -7.25 10.71 -12.47
CA GLY A 208 -7.10 12.13 -12.77
C GLY A 208 -8.30 12.73 -13.49
N PRO A 209 -8.77 12.11 -14.60
CA PRO A 209 -10.01 12.50 -15.26
C PRO A 209 -11.24 12.41 -14.36
N ALA A 210 -11.31 11.42 -13.46
CA ALA A 210 -12.41 11.29 -12.51
C ALA A 210 -12.46 12.44 -11.50
N ILE A 211 -11.30 12.91 -11.03
CA ILE A 211 -11.19 14.11 -10.18
C ILE A 211 -11.63 15.35 -10.97
N ALA A 212 -11.15 15.52 -12.20
CA ALA A 212 -11.56 16.64 -13.04
C ALA A 212 -13.08 16.67 -13.27
N TYR A 213 -13.68 15.52 -13.56
CA TYR A 213 -15.13 15.34 -13.67
C TYR A 213 -15.84 15.74 -12.37
N ALA A 214 -15.39 15.26 -11.21
CA ALA A 214 -16.01 15.58 -9.92
C ALA A 214 -15.95 17.08 -9.61
N TYR A 215 -14.81 17.74 -9.84
CA TYR A 215 -14.65 19.18 -9.67
C TYR A 215 -15.62 19.96 -10.56
N GLN A 216 -15.79 19.54 -11.81
CA GLN A 216 -16.68 20.20 -12.75
C GLN A 216 -18.16 19.95 -12.43
N MET A 217 -18.53 18.70 -12.17
CA MET A 217 -19.92 18.27 -11.99
C MET A 217 -20.51 18.73 -10.65
N PHE A 218 -19.70 18.73 -9.59
CA PHE A 218 -20.14 19.07 -8.24
C PHE A 218 -19.65 20.44 -7.76
N HIS A 219 -19.02 21.23 -8.64
CA HIS A 219 -18.48 22.55 -8.32
C HIS A 219 -17.56 22.54 -7.10
N LEU A 220 -16.71 21.51 -7.00
CA LEU A 220 -15.77 21.38 -5.88
C LEU A 220 -14.61 22.35 -6.05
N HIS A 221 -14.06 22.78 -4.91
CA HIS A 221 -12.86 23.60 -4.82
C HIS A 221 -11.83 22.88 -3.94
N GLU A 222 -10.55 23.12 -4.19
CA GLU A 222 -9.48 22.54 -3.37
C GLU A 222 -9.70 22.90 -1.89
N GLY A 223 -9.75 21.89 -1.02
CA GLY A 223 -9.88 22.06 0.43
C GLY A 223 -11.31 22.07 1.01
N ASN A 224 -12.35 21.82 0.19
CA ASN A 224 -13.73 21.63 0.66
C ASN A 224 -14.13 20.15 0.73
#